data_AF-A0A954JGM1-F1
#
_entry.id   AF-A0A954JGM1-F1
#
_cell.length_a   1.000
_cell.length_b   1.000
_cell.length_c   1.000
_cell.angle_alpha   90.00
_cell.angle_beta   90.00
_cell.angle_gamma   90.00
#
_symmetry.space_group_name_H-M   'P 1'
#
loop_
_entity.id
_entity.type
_entity.pdbx_description
1 polymer ?
#
loop_
_entity_poly.entity_id
_entity_poly.type
_entity_poly.pdbx_seq_one_letter_code
_entity_poly.pdbx_strand_id
1 'polypeptide(L)'
;MSNLSISIPDESAAYEPGSEAELDLSWDLDEAPSRLVLRVVWNTAGKGDQDLKITKVVTIDSPGRSGSKTLVIVLPWGPYSFSGKLISLQWGFELIAFPSSESIREEFTLAPEGREVRLLANKA
;
A
#
# COMPACT_ATOMS: atom_id res chain seq x y z
N MET A 1 4.85 21.89 -9.36
CA MET A 1 5.48 20.75 -8.67
C MET A 1 4.33 19.91 -8.19
N SER A 2 4.11 18.79 -8.86
CA SER A 2 3.11 17.82 -8.43
C SER A 2 3.43 17.23 -7.05
N ASN A 3 2.40 16.99 -6.27
CA ASN A 3 2.45 16.34 -4.98
C ASN A 3 1.32 15.29 -4.88
N LEU A 4 1.68 14.08 -4.49
CA LEU A 4 0.77 12.99 -4.14
C LEU A 4 1.11 12.53 -2.73
N SER A 5 0.10 12.29 -1.91
CA SER A 5 0.29 11.80 -0.55
C SER A 5 -0.79 10.81 -0.18
N ILE A 6 -0.37 9.79 0.56
CA ILE A 6 -1.22 8.87 1.31
C ILE A 6 -0.83 9.09 2.77
N SER A 7 -1.80 9.29 3.65
CA SER A 7 -1.59 9.31 5.09
C SER A 7 -2.42 8.19 5.71
N ILE A 8 -1.78 7.46 6.62
CA ILE A 8 -2.42 6.42 7.43
C ILE A 8 -2.60 7.04 8.82
N PRO A 9 -3.83 7.33 9.26
CA PRO A 9 -4.07 7.93 10.58
C PRO A 9 -3.58 7.04 11.74
N ASP A 10 -3.54 5.73 11.54
CA ASP A 10 -2.90 4.79 12.46
C ASP A 10 -1.38 4.89 12.38
N GLU A 11 -0.76 5.50 13.40
CA GLU A 11 0.70 5.70 13.50
C GLU A 11 1.50 4.38 13.44
N SER A 12 0.89 3.24 13.81
CA SER A 12 1.57 1.95 13.75
C SER A 12 1.72 1.42 12.33
N ALA A 13 0.83 1.85 11.42
CA ALA A 13 0.65 1.28 10.09
C ALA A 13 0.61 -0.27 10.13
N ALA A 14 -0.01 -0.85 11.15
CA ALA A 14 -0.03 -2.28 11.41
C ALA A 14 -1.46 -2.79 11.59
N TYR A 15 -1.83 -3.82 10.83
CA TYR A 15 -3.21 -4.25 10.70
C TYR A 15 -3.36 -5.76 10.86
N GLU A 16 -4.45 -6.14 11.52
CA GLU A 16 -4.95 -7.51 11.54
C GLU A 16 -5.48 -7.92 10.16
N PRO A 17 -5.32 -9.18 9.74
CA PRO A 17 -5.94 -9.69 8.54
C PRO A 17 -7.47 -9.50 8.55
N GLY A 18 -8.02 -8.97 7.46
CA GLY A 18 -9.46 -8.72 7.35
C GLY A 18 -9.96 -7.45 8.06
N SER A 19 -9.10 -6.69 8.74
CA SER A 19 -9.49 -5.42 9.36
C SER A 19 -9.73 -4.31 8.33
N GLU A 20 -10.26 -3.18 8.79
CA GLU A 20 -10.40 -1.97 7.99
C GLU A 20 -9.18 -1.05 8.19
N ALA A 21 -8.71 -0.48 7.08
CA ALA A 21 -7.73 0.61 7.08
C ALA A 21 -8.38 1.89 6.57
N GLU A 22 -8.24 2.96 7.34
CA GLU A 22 -8.58 4.32 6.92
C GLU A 22 -7.36 4.98 6.27
N LEU A 23 -7.58 5.66 5.15
CA LEU A 23 -6.54 6.32 4.37
C LEU A 23 -6.98 7.70 3.96
N ASP A 24 -6.13 8.68 4.20
CA ASP A 24 -6.29 10.04 3.72
C ASP A 24 -5.42 10.25 2.49
N LEU A 25 -6.07 10.43 1.34
CA LEU A 25 -5.39 10.73 0.08
C LEU A 25 -5.41 12.23 -0.16
N SER A 26 -4.30 12.79 -0.63
CA SER A 26 -4.27 14.15 -1.14
C SER A 26 -3.42 14.27 -2.40
N TRP A 27 -3.81 15.20 -3.27
CA TRP A 27 -3.12 15.47 -4.53
C TRP A 27 -3.16 16.96 -4.87
N ASP A 28 -2.07 17.44 -5.44
CA ASP A 28 -1.98 18.72 -6.16
C ASP A 28 -1.01 18.50 -7.32
N LEU A 29 -1.56 18.31 -8.52
CA LEU A 29 -0.80 17.93 -9.70
C LEU A 29 -0.63 19.11 -10.65
N ASP A 30 0.37 19.04 -11.53
CA ASP A 30 0.58 20.07 -12.54
C ASP A 30 -0.59 20.12 -13.56
N GLU A 31 -1.20 18.96 -13.88
CA GLU A 31 -2.40 18.84 -14.73
C GLU A 31 -3.49 17.99 -14.05
N ALA A 32 -4.75 18.19 -14.44
CA ALA A 32 -5.85 17.37 -13.94
C ALA A 32 -5.74 15.93 -14.47
N PRO A 33 -5.59 14.91 -13.60
CA PRO A 33 -5.51 13.53 -14.06
C PRO A 33 -6.91 13.08 -14.50
N SER A 34 -6.96 12.15 -15.45
CA SER A 34 -8.23 11.53 -15.87
C SER A 34 -8.79 10.63 -14.76
N ARG A 35 -7.90 10.02 -13.98
CA ARG A 35 -8.23 9.23 -12.79
C ARG A 35 -7.04 9.10 -11.85
N LEU A 36 -7.35 8.90 -10.57
CA LEU A 36 -6.42 8.37 -9.58
C LEU A 36 -6.78 6.90 -9.29
N VAL A 37 -5.77 6.06 -9.10
CA VAL A 37 -5.96 4.64 -8.77
C VAL A 37 -5.18 4.34 -7.51
N LEU A 38 -5.90 4.00 -6.44
CA LEU A 38 -5.32 3.42 -5.24
C LEU A 38 -5.30 1.89 -5.38
N ARG A 39 -4.15 1.27 -5.09
CA ARG A 39 -3.97 -0.18 -5.09
C ARG A 39 -3.51 -0.65 -3.73
N VAL A 40 -4.01 -1.80 -3.31
CA VAL A 40 -3.41 -2.57 -2.22
C VAL A 40 -2.58 -3.66 -2.87
N VAL A 41 -1.28 -3.65 -2.59
CA VAL A 41 -0.31 -4.55 -3.23
C VAL A 41 0.55 -5.24 -2.19
N TRP A 42 1.02 -6.44 -2.53
CA TRP A 42 2.17 -7.02 -1.87
C TRP A 42 3.23 -7.40 -2.90
N ASN A 43 4.47 -7.39 -2.44
CA ASN A 43 5.57 -7.95 -3.19
C ASN A 43 6.51 -8.74 -2.26
N THR A 44 7.17 -9.75 -2.82
CA THR A 44 8.33 -10.33 -2.16
C THR A 44 9.57 -9.50 -2.44
N ALA A 45 10.51 -9.50 -1.50
CA ALA A 45 11.82 -8.89 -1.67
C ALA A 45 12.90 -9.82 -1.09
N GLY A 46 14.13 -9.75 -1.61
CA GLY A 46 15.24 -10.57 -1.13
C GLY A 46 16.06 -11.20 -2.25
N LYS A 47 16.63 -12.38 -1.99
CA LYS A 47 17.54 -13.08 -2.91
C LYS A 47 16.85 -13.96 -3.96
N GLY A 48 15.53 -14.10 -3.90
CA GLY A 48 14.73 -14.87 -4.85
C GLY A 48 14.04 -13.98 -5.90
N ASP A 49 13.13 -14.59 -6.67
CA ASP A 49 12.29 -13.88 -7.62
C ASP A 49 11.32 -12.92 -6.90
N GLN A 50 11.13 -11.74 -7.49
CA GLN A 50 10.16 -10.76 -7.02
C GLN A 50 8.79 -11.13 -7.56
N ASP A 51 7.91 -11.56 -6.67
CA ASP A 51 6.49 -11.67 -6.92
C ASP A 51 5.83 -10.33 -6.59
N LEU A 52 4.89 -9.90 -7.41
CA LEU A 52 4.04 -8.74 -7.14
C LEU A 52 2.59 -9.11 -7.41
N LYS A 53 1.70 -8.74 -6.49
CA LYS A 53 0.27 -8.95 -6.65
C LYS A 53 -0.53 -7.77 -6.16
N ILE A 54 -1.47 -7.34 -7.00
CA ILE A 54 -2.50 -6.36 -6.64
C ILE A 54 -3.69 -7.15 -6.08
N THR A 55 -4.11 -6.83 -4.86
CA THR A 55 -5.24 -7.51 -4.20
C THR A 55 -6.51 -6.68 -4.21
N LYS A 56 -6.38 -5.36 -4.28
CA LYS A 56 -7.52 -4.44 -4.33
C LYS A 56 -7.19 -3.22 -5.16
N VAL A 57 -8.20 -2.66 -5.80
CA VAL A 57 -8.12 -1.46 -6.64
C VAL A 57 -9.31 -0.57 -6.34
N VAL A 58 -9.05 0.69 -6.05
CA VAL A 58 -10.07 1.74 -5.92
C VAL A 58 -9.74 2.83 -6.93
N THR A 59 -10.72 3.21 -7.76
CA THR A 59 -10.55 4.26 -8.77
C THR A 59 -11.31 5.51 -8.35
N ILE A 60 -10.68 6.68 -8.53
CA ILE A 60 -11.29 8.00 -8.38
C ILE A 60 -11.28 8.63 -9.77
N ASP A 61 -12.44 8.64 -10.42
CA ASP A 61 -12.60 9.19 -11.77
C ASP A 61 -12.72 10.71 -11.72
N SER A 62 -12.05 11.39 -12.67
CA SER A 62 -12.08 12.85 -12.82
C SER A 62 -11.89 13.63 -11.49
N PRO A 63 -10.82 13.37 -10.72
CA PRO A 63 -10.62 13.93 -9.39
C PRO A 63 -10.30 15.44 -9.38
N GLY A 64 -10.12 16.06 -10.55
CA GLY A 64 -9.61 17.43 -10.66
C GLY A 64 -8.12 17.52 -10.37
N ARG A 65 -7.53 18.69 -10.64
CA ARG A 65 -6.08 18.92 -10.51
C ARG A 65 -5.57 18.79 -9.08
N SER A 66 -6.37 19.22 -8.10
CA SER A 66 -6.05 19.10 -6.68
C SER A 66 -7.28 18.69 -5.89
N GLY A 67 -7.05 18.06 -4.74
CA GLY A 67 -8.11 17.60 -3.86
C GLY A 67 -7.62 16.64 -2.78
N SER A 68 -8.57 16.17 -1.98
CA SER A 68 -8.34 15.14 -0.99
C SER A 68 -9.53 14.18 -0.93
N LYS A 69 -9.28 12.97 -0.43
CA LYS A 69 -10.30 11.95 -0.24
C LYS A 69 -9.91 10.97 0.85
N THR A 70 -10.76 10.84 1.86
CA THR A 70 -10.67 9.77 2.86
C THR A 70 -11.35 8.52 2.33
N LEU A 71 -10.73 7.35 2.52
CA LEU A 71 -11.23 6.04 2.13
C LEU A 71 -11.10 5.05 3.29
N VAL A 72 -12.08 4.17 3.44
CA VAL A 72 -11.99 3.00 4.33
C VAL A 72 -11.96 1.73 3.49
N ILE A 73 -11.00 0.86 3.77
CA ILE A 73 -10.70 -0.31 2.96
C ILE A 73 -10.56 -1.54 3.85
N VAL A 74 -11.43 -2.53 3.65
CA VAL A 74 -11.22 -3.88 4.20
C VAL A 74 -9.98 -4.51 3.56
N LEU A 75 -9.00 -4.85 4.39
CA LEU A 75 -7.75 -5.49 4.01
C LEU A 75 -7.93 -6.99 3.76
N PRO A 76 -7.08 -7.60 2.92
CA PRO A 76 -7.18 -9.03 2.65
C PRO A 76 -6.79 -9.85 3.89
N TRP A 77 -7.19 -11.11 3.90
CA TRP A 77 -6.78 -12.07 4.95
C TRP A 77 -5.32 -12.53 4.81
N GLY A 78 -4.64 -12.19 3.72
CA GLY A 78 -3.25 -12.54 3.53
C GLY A 78 -2.77 -12.35 2.09
N PRO A 79 -1.51 -12.71 1.82
CA PRO A 79 -0.54 -13.32 2.74
C PRO A 79 -0.07 -12.37 3.87
N TYR A 80 0.52 -12.91 4.94
CA TYR A 80 1.05 -12.08 6.03
C TYR A 80 2.37 -11.42 5.67
N SER A 81 2.58 -10.20 6.16
CA SER A 81 3.90 -9.57 6.24
C SER A 81 4.84 -10.48 7.02
N PHE A 82 6.00 -10.75 6.43
CA PHE A 82 7.06 -11.46 7.11
C PHE A 82 8.41 -10.94 6.69
N SER A 83 9.39 -11.12 7.58
CA SER A 83 10.79 -10.82 7.32
C SER A 83 11.67 -12.00 7.71
N GLY A 84 12.48 -12.45 6.74
CA GLY A 84 13.54 -13.42 6.94
C GLY A 84 14.85 -12.96 6.33
N LYS A 85 15.92 -13.73 6.57
CA LYS A 85 17.26 -13.42 6.04
C LYS A 85 17.34 -13.42 4.50
N LEU A 86 16.51 -14.23 3.85
CA LEU A 86 16.57 -14.45 2.40
C LEU A 86 15.40 -13.82 1.65
N ILE A 87 14.25 -13.70 2.30
CA ILE A 87 13.01 -13.24 1.69
C ILE A 87 12.16 -12.53 2.74
N SER A 88 11.49 -11.46 2.31
CA SER A 88 10.42 -10.78 3.01
C SER A 88 9.20 -10.65 2.11
N LEU A 89 8.04 -10.42 2.72
CA LEU A 89 6.83 -10.00 2.03
C LEU A 89 6.38 -8.66 2.59
N GLN A 90 6.30 -7.67 1.71
CA GLN A 90 5.98 -6.29 2.05
C GLN A 90 4.64 -5.92 1.44
N TRP A 91 3.81 -5.25 2.23
CA TRP A 91 2.55 -4.68 1.77
C TRP A 91 2.70 -3.19 1.51
N GLY A 92 1.85 -2.65 0.64
CA GLY A 92 1.78 -1.22 0.41
C GLY A 92 0.45 -0.75 -0.16
N PHE A 93 0.12 0.50 0.14
CA PHE A 93 -0.88 1.28 -0.56
C PHE A 93 -0.16 2.10 -1.63
N GLU A 94 -0.54 1.93 -2.90
CA GLU A 94 0.02 2.69 -4.02
C GLU A 94 -1.06 3.60 -4.61
N LEU A 95 -0.79 4.91 -4.66
CA LEU A 95 -1.64 5.88 -5.32
C LEU A 95 -0.98 6.33 -6.62
N ILE A 96 -1.67 6.16 -7.75
CA ILE A 96 -1.13 6.43 -9.08
C ILE A 96 -2.05 7.39 -9.83
N ALA A 97 -1.49 8.46 -10.41
CA ALA A 97 -2.18 9.40 -11.27
C ALA A 97 -2.03 9.02 -12.75
N PHE A 98 -3.13 9.08 -13.50
CA PHE A 98 -3.13 8.84 -14.95
C PHE A 98 -3.51 10.12 -15.71
N PRO A 99 -2.87 10.42 -16.86
CA PRO A 99 -1.87 9.58 -17.56
C PRO A 99 -0.41 9.80 -17.12
N SER A 100 -0.11 10.78 -16.26
CA SER A 100 1.27 11.15 -15.90
C SER A 100 2.09 9.99 -15.32
N SER A 101 1.43 8.97 -14.76
CA SER A 101 2.04 7.81 -14.11
C SER A 101 2.86 8.17 -12.86
N GLU A 102 2.69 9.38 -12.35
CA GLU A 102 3.18 9.78 -11.04
C GLU A 102 2.54 8.90 -9.97
N SER A 103 3.35 8.46 -9.01
CA SER A 103 2.87 7.56 -7.96
C SER A 103 3.61 7.75 -6.66
N ILE A 104 2.93 7.41 -5.57
CA ILE A 104 3.52 7.27 -4.25
C ILE A 104 3.07 5.96 -3.62
N ARG A 105 3.88 5.45 -2.70
CA ARG A 105 3.62 4.23 -1.96
C ARG A 105 3.85 4.45 -0.48
N GLU A 106 2.91 4.01 0.33
CA GLU A 106 3.05 3.90 1.78
C GLU A 106 3.01 2.44 2.19
N GLU A 107 4.01 2.01 2.96
CA GLU A 107 4.11 0.63 3.44
C GLU A 107 3.29 0.42 4.71
N PHE A 108 2.79 -0.80 4.90
CA PHE A 108 2.12 -1.20 6.13
C PHE A 108 2.40 -2.67 6.45
N THR A 109 2.13 -3.07 7.69
CA THR A 109 2.22 -4.45 8.14
C THR A 109 0.84 -5.09 8.16
N LEU A 110 0.70 -6.26 7.52
CA LEU A 110 -0.50 -7.09 7.58
C LEU A 110 -0.16 -8.43 8.21
N ALA A 111 -0.48 -8.64 9.48
CA ALA A 111 -0.16 -9.89 10.16
C ALA A 111 -1.02 -10.04 11.43
N PRO A 112 -1.17 -11.27 11.97
CA PRO A 112 -1.84 -11.46 13.25
C PRO A 112 -1.29 -10.54 14.34
N GLU A 113 -2.16 -9.92 15.13
CA GLU A 113 -1.84 -8.90 16.13
C GLU A 113 -1.16 -7.63 15.58
N GLY A 114 -1.21 -7.41 14.25
CA GLY A 114 -0.46 -6.35 13.58
C GLY A 114 1.06 -6.56 13.64
N ARG A 115 1.53 -7.77 13.98
CA ARG A 115 2.96 -8.05 14.21
C ARG A 115 3.55 -8.87 13.08
N GLU A 116 4.49 -8.27 12.37
CA GLU A 116 5.23 -8.94 11.30
C GLU A 116 5.82 -10.28 11.75
N VAL A 117 5.64 -11.33 10.94
CA VAL A 117 6.18 -12.65 11.23
C VAL A 117 7.69 -12.66 10.98
N ARG A 118 8.49 -12.96 12.02
CA ARG A 118 9.94 -13.11 11.90
C ARG A 118 10.30 -14.56 11.59
N LEU A 119 10.92 -14.79 10.44
CA LEU A 119 11.44 -16.11 10.07
C LEU A 119 12.82 -16.31 10.71
N LEU A 120 12.90 -17.20 11.71
CA LEU A 120 14.16 -17.57 12.34
C LEU A 120 15.03 -18.35 11.34
N ALA A 121 16.31 -17.98 11.23
CA ALA A 121 17.29 -18.86 10.62
C ALA A 121 17.53 -20.03 11.58
N ASN A 122 17.22 -21.25 11.17
CA ASN A 122 17.70 -22.43 11.91
C ASN A 122 19.23 -22.31 12.05
N LYS A 123 19.73 -22.42 13.28
CA LYS A 123 21.15 -22.69 13.50
C LYS A 123 21.45 -24.03 12.85
N ALA A 124 22.34 -24.02 11.88
CA ALA A 124 22.98 -25.22 11.36
C ALA A 124 23.79 -25.92 12.45
#